data_AF-A0A164I857-F1
#
_entry.id   AF-A0A164I857-F1
#
_cell.length_a   1.000
_cell.length_b   1.000
_cell.length_c   1.000
_cell.angle_alpha   90.00
_cell.angle_beta   90.00
_cell.angle_gamma   90.00
#
_symmetry.space_group_name_H-M   'P 1'
#
loop_
_entity.id
_entity.type
_entity.pdbx_description
1 polymer ?
#
loop_
_entity_poly.entity_id
_entity_poly.type
_entity_poly.pdbx_seq_one_letter_code
_entity_poly.pdbx_strand_id
1 'polypeptide(L)'
;MSGGSVNFDAFGAGKAADDMGDAVNNIRSTIKQLTDAVDSSKGGWQGDASDACGKAATSWDDEASRLNSILDEITQMVGSGNKDYGHMDTGNVQHFTNLG
;
A
#
# COMPACT_ATOMS: atom_id res chain seq x y z
N MET A 1 15.75 30.74 -13.65
CA MET A 1 14.50 30.42 -12.93
C MET A 1 14.22 28.93 -13.08
N SER A 2 14.61 28.10 -12.10
CA SER A 2 14.38 26.64 -12.14
C SER A 2 14.19 25.98 -10.76
N GLY A 3 14.42 26.69 -9.65
CA GLY A 3 14.24 26.15 -8.30
C GLY A 3 12.78 26.08 -7.81
N GLY A 4 11.85 26.76 -8.49
CA GLY A 4 10.43 26.75 -8.13
C GLY A 4 9.68 25.50 -8.60
N SER A 5 10.02 24.98 -9.77
CA SER A 5 9.37 23.79 -10.36
C SER A 5 9.73 22.51 -9.62
N VAL A 6 11.02 22.35 -9.29
CA VAL A 6 11.55 21.17 -8.58
C VAL A 6 10.89 20.98 -7.20
N ASN A 7 10.75 22.06 -6.43
CA ASN A 7 10.10 21.99 -5.11
C ASN A 7 8.59 21.66 -5.19
N PHE A 8 7.91 22.10 -6.25
CA PHE A 8 6.48 21.83 -6.44
C PHE A 8 6.24 20.36 -6.80
N ASP A 9 7.09 19.79 -7.66
CA ASP A 9 7.01 18.40 -8.08
C ASP A 9 7.36 17.44 -6.92
N ALA A 10 8.35 17.77 -6.08
CA ALA A 10 8.68 17.00 -4.87
C ALA A 10 7.55 17.01 -3.83
N PHE A 11 6.90 18.16 -3.62
CA PHE A 11 5.74 18.27 -2.74
C PHE A 11 4.55 17.46 -3.27
N GLY A 12 4.31 17.48 -4.58
CA GLY A 12 3.28 16.68 -5.24
C GLY A 12 3.52 15.16 -5.11
N ALA A 13 4.76 14.71 -5.28
CA ALA A 13 5.15 13.31 -5.13
C ALA A 13 5.00 12.82 -3.68
N GLY A 14 5.40 13.65 -2.69
CA GLY A 14 5.21 13.34 -1.27
C GLY A 14 3.74 13.15 -0.90
N LYS A 15 2.88 14.08 -1.34
CA LYS A 15 1.44 13.96 -1.10
C LYS A 15 0.84 12.72 -1.76
N ALA A 16 1.23 12.39 -2.99
CA ALA A 16 0.75 11.19 -3.67
C ALA A 16 1.17 9.90 -2.94
N ALA A 17 2.37 9.88 -2.36
CA ALA A 17 2.85 8.77 -1.56
C ALA A 17 2.03 8.59 -0.26
N ASP A 18 1.72 9.69 0.42
CA ASP A 18 0.88 9.70 1.61
C ASP A 18 -0.55 9.22 1.30
N ASP A 19 -1.17 9.75 0.23
CA ASP A 19 -2.50 9.34 -0.22
C ASP A 19 -2.54 7.83 -0.57
N MET A 20 -1.47 7.31 -1.18
CA MET A 20 -1.32 5.88 -1.46
C MET A 20 -1.17 5.05 -0.18
N GLY A 21 -0.40 5.52 0.80
CA GLY A 21 -0.28 4.87 2.11
C GLY A 21 -1.63 4.76 2.83
N ASP A 22 -2.40 5.84 2.82
CA ASP A 22 -3.75 5.86 3.39
C ASP A 22 -4.70 4.91 2.66
N ALA A 23 -4.66 4.88 1.33
CA ALA A 23 -5.44 3.94 0.54
C ALA A 23 -5.09 2.48 0.87
N VAL A 24 -3.80 2.14 0.95
CA VAL A 24 -3.32 0.80 1.34
C VAL A 24 -3.83 0.43 2.73
N ASN A 25 -3.75 1.33 3.70
CA ASN A 25 -4.23 1.10 5.06
C ASN A 25 -5.73 0.82 5.11
N ASN A 26 -6.53 1.57 4.34
CA ASN A 26 -7.96 1.36 4.23
C ASN A 26 -8.31 -0.01 3.62
N ILE A 27 -7.57 -0.43 2.59
CA ILE A 27 -7.77 -1.75 1.98
C ILE A 27 -7.40 -2.85 2.98
N ARG A 28 -6.29 -2.74 3.72
CA ARG A 28 -5.92 -3.70 4.77
C ARG A 28 -6.98 -3.82 5.85
N SER A 29 -7.53 -2.69 6.30
CA SER A 29 -8.63 -2.68 7.26
C SER A 29 -9.85 -3.43 6.73
N THR A 30 -10.18 -3.24 5.45
CA THR A 30 -11.31 -3.91 4.81
C THR A 30 -11.09 -5.42 4.69
N ILE A 31 -9.89 -5.86 4.27
CA ILE A 31 -9.52 -7.28 4.21
C ILE A 31 -9.66 -7.89 5.61
N LYS A 32 -9.14 -7.23 6.64
CA LYS A 32 -9.24 -7.69 8.02
C LYS A 32 -10.69 -7.86 8.47
N GLN A 33 -11.54 -6.87 8.21
CA GLN A 33 -12.96 -6.93 8.57
C GLN A 33 -13.69 -8.11 7.90
N LEU A 34 -13.37 -8.40 6.64
CA LEU A 34 -13.92 -9.54 5.92
C LEU A 34 -13.42 -10.86 6.50
N THR A 35 -12.13 -10.99 6.81
CA THR A 35 -11.58 -12.18 7.49
C THR A 35 -12.24 -12.40 8.86
N ASP A 36 -12.38 -11.35 9.67
CA ASP A 36 -13.03 -11.45 10.98
C ASP A 36 -14.52 -11.87 10.83
N ALA A 37 -15.21 -11.40 9.80
CA ALA A 37 -16.59 -11.80 9.50
C ALA A 37 -16.69 -13.28 9.08
N VAL A 38 -15.78 -13.74 8.21
CA VAL A 38 -15.68 -15.16 7.81
C VAL A 38 -15.43 -16.03 9.03
N ASP A 39 -14.47 -15.67 9.88
CA ASP A 39 -14.12 -16.42 11.08
C ASP A 39 -15.27 -16.49 12.09
N SER A 40 -15.98 -15.39 12.29
CA SER A 40 -17.16 -15.37 13.16
C SER A 40 -18.31 -16.26 12.63
N SER A 41 -18.37 -16.46 11.32
CA SER A 41 -19.39 -17.28 10.66
C SER A 41 -19.08 -18.77 10.69
N LYS A 42 -17.79 -19.16 10.78
CA LYS A 42 -17.33 -20.57 10.79
C LYS A 42 -18.04 -21.42 11.86
N GLY A 43 -18.32 -20.85 13.04
CA GLY A 43 -19.01 -21.56 14.13
C GLY A 43 -20.47 -21.94 13.85
N GLY A 44 -21.11 -21.30 12.87
CA GLY A 44 -22.50 -21.56 12.48
C GLY A 44 -22.67 -22.55 11.33
N TRP A 45 -21.58 -22.97 10.67
CA TRP A 45 -21.65 -23.87 9.52
C TRP A 45 -21.71 -25.32 9.98
N GLN A 46 -22.81 -26.00 9.68
CA GLN A 46 -23.00 -27.42 9.99
C GLN A 46 -23.65 -28.14 8.79
N GLY A 47 -23.43 -29.46 8.69
CA GLY A 47 -23.96 -30.27 7.59
C GLY A 47 -23.28 -29.97 6.25
N ASP A 48 -24.00 -30.14 5.15
CA ASP A 48 -23.46 -29.96 3.78
C ASP A 48 -22.92 -28.54 3.50
N ALA A 49 -23.39 -27.54 4.25
CA ALA A 49 -22.88 -26.17 4.19
C ALA A 49 -21.45 -26.05 4.76
N SER A 50 -21.04 -26.94 5.67
CA SER A 50 -19.71 -26.95 6.28
C SER A 50 -18.60 -27.12 5.24
N ASP A 51 -18.77 -28.02 4.29
CA ASP A 51 -17.74 -28.31 3.30
C ASP A 51 -17.60 -27.20 2.26
N ALA A 52 -18.73 -26.65 1.79
CA ALA A 52 -18.73 -25.56 0.82
C ALA A 52 -18.21 -24.25 1.43
N CYS A 53 -18.69 -23.89 2.63
CA CYS A 53 -18.23 -22.70 3.32
C CYS A 53 -16.79 -22.85 3.84
N GLY A 54 -16.38 -24.04 4.25
CA GLY A 54 -14.99 -24.34 4.60
C GLY A 54 -14.03 -24.11 3.44
N LYS A 55 -14.36 -24.62 2.24
CA LYS A 55 -13.58 -24.37 1.02
C LYS A 55 -13.54 -22.88 0.66
N ALA A 56 -14.67 -22.18 0.76
CA ALA A 56 -14.74 -20.76 0.50
C ALA A 56 -13.89 -19.95 1.49
N ALA A 57 -13.89 -20.32 2.78
CA ALA A 57 -13.05 -19.69 3.80
C ALA A 57 -11.56 -19.91 3.53
N THR A 58 -11.14 -21.13 3.18
CA THR A 58 -9.75 -21.39 2.78
C THR A 58 -9.35 -20.57 1.55
N SER A 59 -10.20 -20.53 0.53
CA SER A 59 -9.94 -19.70 -0.66
C SER A 59 -9.87 -18.20 -0.33
N TRP A 60 -10.66 -17.75 0.64
CA TRP A 60 -10.60 -16.38 1.14
C TRP A 60 -9.28 -16.11 1.88
N ASP A 61 -8.84 -17.02 2.75
CA ASP A 61 -7.61 -16.88 3.53
C ASP A 61 -6.37 -16.79 2.59
N ASP A 62 -6.36 -17.60 1.52
CA ASP A 62 -5.33 -17.55 0.48
C ASP A 62 -5.33 -16.22 -0.27
N GLU A 63 -6.51 -15.74 -0.68
CA GLU A 63 -6.65 -14.47 -1.40
C GLU A 63 -6.32 -13.26 -0.51
N ALA A 64 -6.75 -13.27 0.75
CA ALA A 64 -6.39 -12.25 1.72
C ALA A 64 -4.87 -12.17 1.93
N SER A 65 -4.20 -13.33 1.97
CA SER A 65 -2.74 -13.39 2.04
C SER A 65 -2.09 -12.80 0.78
N ARG A 66 -2.59 -13.17 -0.41
CA ARG A 66 -2.11 -12.64 -1.70
C ARG A 66 -2.27 -11.12 -1.80
N LEU A 67 -3.43 -10.60 -1.40
CA LEU A 67 -3.71 -9.16 -1.41
C LEU A 67 -2.80 -8.41 -0.45
N ASN A 68 -2.55 -8.94 0.75
CA ASN A 68 -1.61 -8.31 1.69
C ASN A 68 -0.20 -8.22 1.12
N SER A 69 0.30 -9.27 0.45
CA SER A 69 1.61 -9.24 -0.22
C SER A 69 1.69 -8.16 -1.31
N ILE A 70 0.64 -8.03 -2.13
CA ILE A 70 0.58 -6.97 -3.16
C ILE A 70 0.59 -5.57 -2.52
N LEU A 71 -0.12 -5.41 -1.40
CA LEU A 71 -0.15 -4.14 -0.66
C LEU A 71 1.22 -3.82 -0.02
N ASP A 72 1.98 -4.84 0.42
CA ASP A 72 3.37 -4.68 0.86
C ASP A 72 4.26 -4.20 -0.29
N GLU A 73 4.15 -4.83 -1.46
CA GLU A 73 4.90 -4.43 -2.66
C GLU A 73 4.59 -2.98 -3.08
N ILE A 74 3.33 -2.58 -3.07
CA ILE A 74 2.92 -1.19 -3.38
C ILE A 74 3.56 -0.22 -2.38
N THR A 75 3.51 -0.54 -1.09
CA THR A 75 4.10 0.29 -0.04
C THR A 75 5.61 0.44 -0.22
N GLN A 76 6.30 -0.65 -0.58
CA GLN A 76 7.73 -0.64 -0.85
C GLN A 76 8.09 0.18 -2.09
N MET A 77 7.34 0.04 -3.18
CA MET A 77 7.57 0.82 -4.41
C MET A 77 7.38 2.32 -4.18
N VAL A 78 6.33 2.70 -3.45
CA VAL A 78 6.07 4.10 -3.09
C VAL A 78 7.18 4.65 -2.19
N GLY A 79 7.60 3.87 -1.19
CA GLY A 79 8.70 4.25 -0.29
C GLY A 79 10.05 4.40 -0.99
N SER A 80 10.37 3.50 -1.94
CA SER A 80 11.58 3.60 -2.76
C SER A 80 11.51 4.79 -3.71
N GLY A 81 10.38 4.99 -4.41
CA GLY A 81 10.20 6.14 -5.30
C GLY A 81 10.42 7.46 -4.58
N ASN A 82 9.87 7.62 -3.37
CA ASN A 82 10.04 8.86 -2.60
C ASN A 82 11.50 9.11 -2.18
N LYS A 83 12.26 8.05 -1.84
CA LYS A 83 13.69 8.15 -1.52
C LYS A 83 14.54 8.54 -2.72
N ASP A 84 14.29 7.93 -3.87
CA ASP A 84 15.03 8.21 -5.10
C ASP A 84 14.80 9.66 -5.56
N TYR A 85 13.57 10.16 -5.46
CA TYR A 85 13.25 11.56 -5.73
C TYR A 85 13.97 12.53 -4.76
N GLY A 86 13.95 12.27 -3.45
CA GLY A 86 14.64 13.12 -2.47
C GLY A 86 16.17 13.16 -2.66
N HIS A 87 16.78 12.06 -3.08
CA HIS A 87 18.19 12.01 -3.42
C HIS A 87 18.52 12.82 -4.69
N MET A 88 17.67 12.74 -5.73
CA MET A 88 17.87 13.49 -6.98
C MET A 88 17.78 15.00 -6.75
N ASP A 89 16.83 15.46 -5.93
CA ASP A 89 16.70 16.87 -5.58
C ASP A 89 17.89 17.40 -4.78
N THR A 90 18.34 16.63 -3.77
CA THR A 90 19.49 17.02 -2.95
C THR A 90 20.76 17.13 -3.79
N GLY A 91 20.99 16.16 -4.70
CA GLY A 91 22.14 16.16 -5.61
C GLY A 91 22.12 17.34 -6.58
N ASN A 92 20.95 17.65 -7.16
CA ASN A 92 20.78 18.78 -8.06
C ASN A 92 21.02 20.13 -7.35
N VAL A 93 20.44 20.33 -6.16
CA VAL A 93 20.64 21.55 -5.36
C VAL A 93 22.12 21.74 -5.01
N GLN A 94 22.82 20.69 -4.58
CA GLN A 94 24.26 20.77 -4.30
C GLN A 94 25.07 21.13 -5.55
N HIS A 95 24.71 20.58 -6.72
CA HIS A 95 25.37 20.92 -7.97
C HIS A 95 25.18 22.38 -8.37
N PHE A 96 23.96 22.92 -8.24
CA PHE A 96 23.69 24.34 -8.53
C PHE A 96 24.35 25.30 -7.54
N THR A 97 24.46 24.91 -6.27
CA THR A 97 25.10 25.74 -5.23
C THR A 97 26.63 25.81 -5.40
N ASN A 98 27.25 24.78 -5.97
CA ASN A 98 28.69 24.75 -6.24
C ASN A 98 29.11 25.45 -7.55
N LEU A 99 28.15 25.89 -8.37
CA LEU A 99 28.40 26.57 -9.65
C LEU A 99 28.08 28.08 -9.63
N GLY A 100 27.63 28.61 -8.49
CA GLY A 100 27.43 30.06 -8.24
C GLY A 100 28.49 30.60 -7.29
#